data_AF-A0A9X2FK91-F1
#
_entry.id   AF-A0A9X2FK91-F1
#
_cell.length_a   1.000
_cell.length_b   1.000
_cell.length_c   1.000
_cell.angle_alpha   90.00
_cell.angle_beta   90.00
_cell.angle_gamma   90.00
#
_symmetry.space_group_name_H-M   'P 1'
#
loop_
_entity.id
_entity.type
_entity.pdbx_description
1 polymer ?
#
loop_
_entity_poly.entity_id
_entity_poly.type
_entity_poly.pdbx_seq_one_letter_code
_entity_poly.pdbx_strand_id
1 'polypeptide(L)'
;MINTKRNILLTTLYGSCDLVGLCLLLATLFLDSYYLYFFSILLIIIPFIFIATKLRKNKKHSIKIFDLLENGYPLDMEHNDEREWRIMLTATYISYRITLATALVSLVILLLLLKLSSLFSAFLFIELAVVVPIITGQWTYLITYYKLDRF
;
A
#
# COMPACT_ATOMS: atom_id res chain seq x y z
N MET A 1 -19.11 3.50 7.71
CA MET A 1 -19.01 3.50 6.23
C MET A 1 -18.33 4.72 5.55
N ILE A 2 -18.88 5.96 5.52
CA ILE A 2 -18.27 7.08 4.73
C ILE A 2 -16.81 7.38 5.16
N ASN A 3 -16.56 7.32 6.47
CA ASN A 3 -15.22 7.54 7.02
C ASN A 3 -14.24 6.43 6.65
N THR A 4 -14.67 5.17 6.57
CA THR A 4 -13.81 4.03 6.19
C THR A 4 -13.39 4.09 4.74
N LYS A 5 -14.32 4.34 3.82
CA LYS A 5 -14.02 4.54 2.38
C LYS A 5 -13.00 5.65 2.16
N ARG A 6 -13.26 6.81 2.76
CA ARG A 6 -12.36 7.96 2.70
C ARG A 6 -11.00 7.63 3.32
N ASN A 7 -10.98 6.87 4.43
CA ASN A 7 -9.74 6.46 5.06
C ASN A 7 -8.93 5.53 4.16
N ILE A 8 -9.55 4.51 3.58
CA ILE A 8 -8.89 3.57 2.66
C ILE A 8 -8.33 4.31 1.44
N LEU A 9 -9.13 5.18 0.81
CA LEU A 9 -8.68 6.01 -0.31
C LEU A 9 -7.46 6.86 0.05
N LEU A 10 -7.53 7.59 1.17
CA LEU A 10 -6.44 8.44 1.62
C LEU A 10 -5.19 7.62 1.96
N THR A 11 -5.32 6.48 2.63
CA THR A 11 -4.17 5.61 2.94
C THR A 11 -3.54 5.02 1.68
N THR A 12 -4.34 4.63 0.68
CA THR A 12 -3.83 4.15 -0.60
C THR A 12 -3.09 5.25 -1.36
N LEU A 13 -3.64 6.48 -1.38
CA LEU A 13 -2.99 7.63 -2.02
C LEU A 13 -1.67 8.00 -1.33
N TYR A 14 -1.67 8.13 -0.01
CA TYR A 14 -0.47 8.44 0.76
C TYR A 14 0.59 7.34 0.64
N GLY A 15 0.20 6.08 0.78
CA GLY A 15 1.12 4.95 0.61
C GLY A 15 1.72 4.90 -0.80
N SER A 16 0.95 5.21 -1.84
CA SER A 16 1.47 5.31 -3.21
C SER A 16 2.46 6.47 -3.36
N CYS A 17 2.14 7.64 -2.81
CA CYS A 17 3.05 8.80 -2.84
C CYS A 17 4.36 8.52 -2.09
N ASP A 18 4.29 7.87 -0.92
CA ASP A 18 5.47 7.52 -0.12
C ASP A 18 6.37 6.53 -0.88
N LEU A 19 5.79 5.51 -1.53
CA LEU A 19 6.53 4.54 -2.32
C LEU A 19 7.20 5.19 -3.54
N VAL A 20 6.49 6.07 -4.26
CA VAL A 20 7.07 6.83 -5.37
C VAL A 20 8.16 7.78 -4.88
N GLY A 21 7.94 8.45 -3.74
CA GLY A 21 8.94 9.31 -3.10
C GLY A 21 10.21 8.52 -2.75
N LEU A 22 10.08 7.32 -2.18
CA LEU A 22 11.21 6.44 -1.91
C LEU A 22 11.95 6.01 -3.19
N CYS A 23 11.24 5.69 -4.27
CA CYS A 23 11.86 5.41 -5.56
C CYS A 23 12.66 6.61 -6.07
N LEU A 24 12.08 7.81 -6.04
CA LEU A 24 12.77 9.02 -6.48
C LEU A 24 13.99 9.33 -5.61
N LEU A 25 13.91 9.10 -4.31
CA LEU A 25 15.04 9.28 -3.39
C LEU A 25 16.16 8.28 -3.72
N LEU A 26 15.83 7.02 -3.98
CA LEU A 26 16.81 6.04 -4.44
C LEU A 26 17.42 6.41 -5.78
N ALA A 27 16.64 6.95 -6.72
CA ALA A 27 17.14 7.41 -8.02
C ALA A 27 18.16 8.55 -7.87
N THR A 28 18.02 9.41 -6.84
CA THR A 28 18.96 10.52 -6.61
C THR A 28 20.37 10.05 -6.27
N LEU A 29 20.51 8.86 -5.65
CA LEU A 29 21.81 8.24 -5.38
C LEU A 29 22.58 7.86 -6.64
N PHE A 30 21.89 7.77 -7.79
CA PHE A 30 22.49 7.41 -9.08
C PHE A 30 22.59 8.59 -10.06
N LEU A 31 21.74 9.60 -9.91
CA LEU A 31 21.61 10.71 -10.87
C LEU A 31 22.16 12.05 -10.35
N ASP A 32 22.62 12.11 -9.09
CA ASP A 32 23.18 13.31 -8.43
C ASP A 32 22.33 14.59 -8.65
N SER A 33 21.01 14.43 -8.66
CA SER A 33 20.07 15.53 -8.93
C SER A 33 19.46 16.08 -7.65
N TYR A 34 19.87 17.31 -7.30
CA TYR A 34 19.34 18.02 -6.13
C TYR A 34 17.83 18.27 -6.20
N TYR A 35 17.28 18.54 -7.40
CA TYR A 35 15.85 18.74 -7.58
C TYR A 35 15.06 17.47 -7.27
N LEU A 36 15.51 16.31 -7.78
CA LEU A 36 14.88 15.02 -7.48
C LEU A 36 14.95 14.70 -5.98
N TYR A 37 16.05 15.08 -5.32
CA TYR A 37 16.23 14.88 -3.88
C TYR A 37 15.23 15.72 -3.08
N PHE A 38 15.06 17.01 -3.43
CA PHE A 38 14.07 17.86 -2.78
C PHE A 38 12.63 17.36 -2.99
N PHE A 39 12.27 16.98 -4.22
CA PHE A 39 10.93 16.48 -4.54
C PHE A 39 10.61 15.15 -3.85
N SER A 40 11.57 14.23 -3.78
CA SER A 40 11.38 12.94 -3.12
C SER A 40 11.12 13.10 -1.61
N ILE A 41 11.88 13.97 -0.95
CA ILE A 41 11.67 14.31 0.46
C ILE A 41 10.27 14.91 0.68
N LEU A 42 9.85 15.83 -0.18
CA LEU A 42 8.54 16.46 -0.07
C LEU A 42 7.40 15.43 -0.23
N LEU A 43 7.56 14.48 -1.16
CA LEU A 43 6.62 13.38 -1.37
C LEU A 43 6.50 12.42 -0.20
N ILE A 44 7.53 12.27 0.63
CA ILE A 44 7.52 11.40 1.83
C ILE A 44 7.03 12.17 3.07
N ILE A 45 7.49 13.41 3.25
CA ILE A 45 7.20 14.18 4.48
C ILE A 45 5.74 14.62 4.54
N ILE A 46 5.16 15.09 3.43
CA ILE A 46 3.79 15.61 3.41
C ILE A 46 2.77 14.53 3.82
N PRO A 47 2.78 13.31 3.24
CA PRO A 47 1.89 12.25 3.67
C PRO A 47 2.12 11.84 5.13
N PHE A 48 3.38 11.76 5.56
CA PHE A 48 3.72 11.39 6.93
C PHE A 48 3.16 12.38 7.97
N ILE A 49 3.29 13.69 7.73
CA ILE A 49 2.70 14.73 8.59
C ILE A 49 1.17 14.58 8.64
N PHE A 50 0.53 14.31 7.49
CA PHE A 50 -0.91 14.15 7.44
C PHE A 50 -1.39 12.91 8.21
N ILE A 51 -0.68 11.79 8.09
CA ILE A 51 -0.96 10.56 8.85
C ILE A 51 -0.75 10.82 10.36
N ALA A 52 0.36 11.43 10.75
CA ALA A 52 0.68 11.72 12.15
C ALA A 52 -0.37 12.63 12.82
N THR A 53 -0.83 13.67 12.12
CA THR A 53 -1.88 14.57 12.63
C THR A 53 -3.23 13.86 12.75
N LYS A 54 -3.55 12.94 11.84
CA LYS A 54 -4.78 12.12 11.88
C LYS A 54 -4.75 11.10 13.02
N LEU A 55 -3.64 10.39 13.20
CA LEU A 55 -3.45 9.42 14.29
C LEU A 55 -3.61 10.09 15.66
N ARG A 56 -3.15 11.33 15.82
CA ARG A 56 -3.29 12.09 17.07
C ARG A 56 -4.76 12.41 17.42
N LYS A 57 -5.64 12.58 16.41
CA LYS A 57 -7.07 12.85 16.61
C LYS A 57 -7.89 11.61 16.96
N ASN A 58 -7.45 10.42 16.57
CA ASN A 58 -8.21 9.17 16.69
C ASN A 58 -7.86 8.30 17.91
N LYS A 59 -7.15 8.83 18.91
CA LYS A 59 -6.71 8.08 20.12
C LYS A 59 -7.83 7.48 21.00
N LYS A 60 -9.11 7.61 20.65
CA LYS A 60 -10.23 7.12 21.47
C LYS A 60 -10.61 5.65 21.28
N HIS A 61 -10.19 4.98 20.20
CA HIS A 61 -10.46 3.55 20.01
C HIS A 61 -9.20 2.81 19.56
N SER A 62 -8.44 2.28 20.51
CA SER A 62 -7.43 1.26 20.24
C SER A 62 -8.10 -0.11 20.30
N ILE A 63 -8.33 -0.74 19.15
CA ILE A 63 -8.67 -2.17 19.10
C ILE A 63 -7.39 -2.91 19.50
N LYS A 64 -7.45 -3.67 20.60
CA LYS A 64 -6.32 -4.51 21.02
C LYS A 64 -6.15 -5.61 19.97
N ILE A 65 -4.95 -5.71 19.40
CA ILE A 65 -4.60 -6.66 18.32
C ILE A 65 -4.83 -8.13 18.74
N PHE A 66 -4.92 -8.39 20.05
CA PHE A 66 -5.11 -9.73 20.63
C PHE A 66 -6.57 -10.08 20.96
N ASP A 67 -7.54 -9.20 20.71
CA ASP A 67 -8.96 -9.45 20.96
C ASP A 67 -9.68 -9.94 19.69
N LEU A 68 -9.08 -10.90 18.98
CA LEU A 68 -9.69 -11.57 17.83
C LEU A 68 -10.27 -12.92 18.29
N LEU A 69 -11.54 -13.16 17.95
CA LEU A 69 -12.20 -14.45 18.07
C LEU A 69 -11.53 -15.48 17.14
N GLU A 70 -11.73 -16.79 17.40
CA GLU A 70 -11.22 -17.89 16.56
C GLU A 70 -11.62 -17.79 15.08
N ASN A 71 -12.71 -17.09 14.78
CA ASN A 71 -13.22 -16.83 13.44
C ASN A 71 -12.59 -15.59 12.76
N GLY A 72 -11.65 -14.89 13.42
CA GLY A 72 -10.94 -13.72 12.91
C GLY A 72 -11.71 -12.38 13.04
N TYR A 73 -12.79 -12.35 13.81
CA TYR A 73 -13.56 -11.13 14.11
C TYR A 73 -13.13 -10.50 15.44
N PRO A 74 -13.22 -9.16 15.62
CA PRO A 74 -13.03 -8.52 16.91
C PRO A 74 -14.09 -8.97 17.93
N LEU A 75 -13.70 -9.12 19.21
CA LEU A 75 -14.56 -9.59 20.30
C LEU A 75 -15.83 -8.73 20.55
N ASP A 76 -15.77 -7.43 20.28
CA ASP A 76 -16.86 -6.45 20.55
C ASP A 76 -17.47 -5.85 19.27
N MET A 77 -17.57 -6.62 18.18
CA MET A 77 -18.04 -6.11 16.89
C MET A 77 -19.58 -6.04 16.80
N GLU A 78 -20.14 -4.87 16.45
CA GLU A 78 -21.57 -4.75 16.15
C GLU A 78 -21.90 -5.47 14.83
N HIS A 79 -23.13 -5.98 14.67
CA HIS A 79 -23.54 -6.73 13.47
C HIS A 79 -23.38 -5.97 12.15
N ASN A 80 -23.54 -4.64 12.17
CA ASN A 80 -23.29 -3.79 11.00
C ASN A 80 -21.79 -3.72 10.64
N ASP A 81 -20.91 -3.83 11.63
CA ASP A 81 -19.46 -3.85 11.46
C ASP A 81 -18.98 -5.22 10.94
N GLU A 82 -19.70 -6.31 11.22
CA GLU A 82 -19.39 -7.65 10.69
C GLU A 82 -19.47 -7.72 9.16
N ARG A 83 -20.47 -7.05 8.56
CA ARG A 83 -20.58 -6.94 7.09
C ARG A 83 -19.39 -6.17 6.53
N GLU A 84 -19.04 -5.04 7.13
CA GLU A 84 -17.92 -4.19 6.71
C GLU A 84 -16.59 -4.96 6.81
N TRP A 85 -16.40 -5.71 7.90
CA TRP A 85 -15.24 -6.57 8.11
C TRP A 85 -15.12 -7.69 7.06
N ARG A 86 -16.23 -8.36 6.74
CA ARG A 86 -16.24 -9.41 5.71
C ARG A 86 -15.84 -8.84 4.34
N ILE A 87 -16.31 -7.63 4.02
CA ILE A 87 -15.92 -6.93 2.80
C ILE A 87 -14.42 -6.61 2.82
N MET A 88 -13.88 -6.10 3.94
CA MET A 88 -12.45 -5.82 4.10
C MET A 88 -11.58 -7.07 3.97
N LEU A 89 -11.98 -8.20 4.59
CA LEU A 89 -11.26 -9.47 4.48
C LEU A 89 -11.25 -9.98 3.04
N THR A 90 -12.40 -9.92 2.35
CA THR A 90 -12.50 -10.35 0.95
C THR A 90 -11.64 -9.48 0.03
N ALA A 91 -11.67 -8.16 0.23
CA ALA A 91 -10.83 -7.22 -0.50
C ALA A 91 -9.34 -7.46 -0.24
N THR A 92 -8.95 -7.75 1.01
CA THR A 92 -7.57 -8.11 1.39
C THR A 92 -7.13 -9.39 0.69
N TYR A 93 -7.98 -10.43 0.70
CA TYR A 93 -7.67 -11.70 0.05
C TYR A 93 -7.42 -11.53 -1.46
N ILE A 94 -8.32 -10.82 -2.16
CA ILE A 94 -8.18 -10.56 -3.60
C ILE A 94 -6.94 -9.70 -3.90
N SER A 95 -6.73 -8.64 -3.10
CA SER A 95 -5.55 -7.79 -3.21
C SER A 95 -4.25 -8.59 -3.06
N TYR A 96 -4.17 -9.46 -2.04
CA TYR A 96 -2.99 -10.29 -1.82
C TYR A 96 -2.70 -11.23 -3.00
N ARG A 97 -3.74 -11.88 -3.56
CA ARG A 97 -3.59 -12.75 -4.73
C ARG A 97 -3.07 -12.00 -5.96
N ILE A 98 -3.61 -10.81 -6.22
CA ILE A 98 -3.17 -9.98 -7.35
C ILE A 98 -1.76 -9.45 -7.11
N THR A 99 -1.43 -9.04 -5.88
CA THR A 99 -0.07 -8.60 -5.49
C THR A 99 0.96 -9.71 -5.70
N LEU A 100 0.62 -10.94 -5.33
CA LEU A 100 1.49 -12.09 -5.54
C LEU A 100 1.67 -12.37 -7.03
N ALA A 101 0.57 -12.33 -7.81
CA ALA A 101 0.63 -12.53 -9.25
C ALA A 101 1.50 -11.45 -9.93
N THR A 102 1.34 -10.17 -9.55
CA THR A 102 2.15 -9.08 -10.10
C THR A 102 3.61 -9.18 -9.67
N ALA A 103 3.90 -9.57 -8.43
CA ALA A 103 5.27 -9.83 -7.97
C ALA A 103 5.94 -10.95 -8.77
N LEU A 104 5.24 -12.05 -9.05
CA LEU A 104 5.76 -13.13 -9.88
C LEU A 104 6.03 -12.67 -11.31
N VAL A 105 5.11 -11.92 -11.92
CA VAL A 105 5.29 -11.37 -13.27
C VAL A 105 6.48 -10.41 -13.31
N SER A 106 6.58 -9.49 -12.35
CA SER A 106 7.72 -8.59 -12.21
C SER A 106 9.05 -9.34 -12.07
N LEU A 107 9.07 -10.42 -11.28
CA LEU A 107 10.27 -11.25 -11.09
C LEU A 107 10.67 -11.95 -12.40
N VAL A 108 9.71 -12.48 -13.15
CA VAL A 108 9.99 -13.08 -14.48
C VAL A 108 10.55 -12.05 -15.44
N ILE A 109 9.95 -10.86 -15.52
CA ILE A 109 10.45 -9.75 -16.34
C ILE A 109 11.89 -9.40 -15.93
N LEU A 110 12.14 -9.29 -14.63
CA LEU A 110 13.46 -8.96 -14.11
C LEU A 110 14.52 -10.01 -14.46
N LEU A 111 14.19 -11.30 -14.36
CA LEU A 111 15.11 -12.38 -14.76
C LEU A 111 15.42 -12.34 -16.27
N LEU A 112 14.42 -12.03 -17.10
CA LEU A 112 14.61 -11.87 -18.54
C LEU A 112 15.52 -10.67 -18.85
N LEU A 113 15.33 -9.57 -18.14
CA LEU A 113 16.15 -8.36 -18.26
C LEU A 113 17.60 -8.66 -17.83
N LEU A 114 17.83 -9.27 -16.67
CA LEU A 114 19.18 -9.65 -16.21
C LEU A 114 19.97 -10.49 -17.23
N LYS A 115 19.29 -11.33 -18.01
CA LYS A 115 19.91 -12.10 -19.09
C LYS A 115 20.32 -11.23 -20.29
N LEU A 116 19.60 -10.15 -20.57
CA LEU A 116 19.83 -9.25 -21.70
C LEU A 116 20.98 -8.26 -21.44
N SER A 117 21.21 -7.87 -20.19
CA SER A 117 22.37 -7.03 -19.84
C SER A 117 22.80 -7.25 -18.39
N SER A 118 24.10 -7.28 -18.11
CA SER A 118 24.61 -7.32 -16.73
C SER A 118 24.59 -5.95 -16.03
N LEU A 119 24.14 -4.90 -16.74
CA LEU A 119 24.13 -3.51 -16.27
C LEU A 119 22.83 -3.13 -15.56
N PHE A 120 21.93 -4.08 -15.29
CA PHE A 120 20.73 -3.80 -14.51
C PHE A 120 21.10 -3.35 -13.10
N SER A 121 20.80 -2.09 -12.82
CA SER A 121 21.05 -1.47 -11.52
C SER A 121 20.11 -2.06 -10.47
N ALA A 122 20.57 -2.12 -9.22
CA ALA A 122 19.74 -2.47 -8.05
C ALA A 122 18.47 -1.60 -7.96
N PHE A 123 18.49 -0.42 -8.59
CA PHE A 123 17.35 0.47 -8.73
C PHE A 123 16.17 -0.17 -9.52
N LEU A 124 16.43 -0.71 -10.72
CA LEU A 124 15.39 -1.38 -11.52
C LEU A 124 14.84 -2.61 -10.80
N PHE A 125 15.68 -3.27 -9.99
CA PHE A 125 15.23 -4.36 -9.13
C PHE A 125 14.22 -3.91 -8.07
N ILE A 126 14.55 -2.87 -7.31
CA ILE A 126 13.65 -2.34 -6.26
C ILE A 126 12.35 -1.85 -6.88
N GLU A 127 12.41 -1.15 -8.02
CA GLU A 127 11.22 -0.60 -8.66
C GLU A 127 10.28 -1.69 -9.19
N LEU A 128 10.79 -2.63 -10.00
CA LEU A 128 9.96 -3.66 -10.61
C LEU A 128 9.53 -4.74 -9.62
N ALA A 129 10.44 -5.23 -8.76
CA ALA A 129 10.16 -6.38 -7.91
C ALA A 129 9.43 -6.04 -6.61
N VAL A 130 9.56 -4.80 -6.12
CA VAL A 130 9.01 -4.41 -4.81
C VAL A 130 7.91 -3.37 -4.97
N VAL A 131 8.19 -2.26 -5.65
CA VAL A 131 7.29 -1.11 -5.65
C VAL A 131 6.04 -1.36 -6.50
N VAL A 132 6.20 -1.86 -7.73
CA VAL A 132 5.08 -2.14 -8.63
C VAL A 132 4.06 -3.12 -8.00
N PRO A 133 4.47 -4.27 -7.42
CA PRO A 133 3.52 -5.17 -6.77
C PRO A 133 2.79 -4.54 -5.59
N ILE A 134 3.50 -3.81 -4.72
CA ILE A 134 2.89 -3.19 -3.53
C ILE A 134 1.84 -2.13 -3.93
N ILE A 135 2.18 -1.22 -4.87
CA ILE A 135 1.23 -0.22 -5.38
C ILE A 135 0.02 -0.93 -5.99
N THR A 136 0.25 -1.93 -6.84
CA THR A 136 -0.84 -2.69 -7.47
C THR A 136 -1.74 -3.33 -6.41
N GLY A 137 -1.16 -3.87 -5.35
CA GLY A 137 -1.90 -4.43 -4.21
C GLY A 137 -2.78 -3.42 -3.51
N GLN A 138 -2.24 -2.24 -3.17
CA GLN A 138 -2.99 -1.17 -2.50
C GLN A 138 -4.16 -0.67 -3.34
N TRP A 139 -3.97 -0.50 -4.65
CA TRP A 139 -5.04 -0.07 -5.56
C TRP A 139 -6.07 -1.17 -5.80
N THR A 140 -5.63 -2.42 -5.91
CA THR A 140 -6.54 -3.57 -6.01
C THR A 140 -7.42 -3.69 -4.78
N TYR A 141 -6.86 -3.48 -3.59
CA TYR A 141 -7.63 -3.47 -2.34
C TYR A 141 -8.71 -2.40 -2.39
N LEU A 142 -8.34 -1.16 -2.71
CA LEU A 142 -9.26 -0.02 -2.83
C LEU A 142 -10.39 -0.32 -3.82
N ILE A 143 -10.06 -0.75 -5.04
CA ILE A 143 -11.05 -1.01 -6.10
C ILE A 143 -11.99 -2.14 -5.68
N THR A 144 -11.45 -3.23 -5.14
CA THR A 144 -12.25 -4.38 -4.71
C THR A 144 -13.18 -4.01 -3.57
N TYR A 145 -12.69 -3.25 -2.58
CA TYR A 145 -13.50 -2.74 -1.50
C TYR A 145 -14.67 -1.89 -2.01
N TYR A 146 -14.40 -0.93 -2.89
CA TYR A 146 -15.43 -0.07 -3.47
C TYR A 146 -16.44 -0.83 -4.33
N LYS A 147 -16.03 -1.92 -4.99
CA LYS A 147 -16.91 -2.78 -5.77
C LYS A 147 -17.82 -3.61 -4.87
N LEU A 148 -17.26 -4.28 -3.86
CA LEU A 148 -18.01 -5.13 -2.94
C LEU A 148 -19.00 -4.35 -2.07
N ASP A 149 -18.65 -3.12 -1.67
CA ASP A 149 -19.53 -2.28 -0.87
C ASP A 149 -20.79 -1.79 -1.62
N ARG A 150 -20.75 -1.77 -2.96
CA ARG A 150 -21.92 -1.44 -3.79
C ARG A 150 -22.95 -2.59 -3.86
N PHE A 151 -22.59 -3.80 -3.44
CA PHE A 151 -23.45 -4.98 -3.43
C PHE A 151 -23.91 -5.29 -1.99
#